data_AF-A0A3M1PRZ5-F1
#
_entry.id   AF-A0A3M1PRZ5-F1
#
_cell.length_a   1.000
_cell.length_b   1.000
_cell.length_c   1.000
_cell.angle_alpha   90.00
_cell.angle_beta   90.00
_cell.angle_gamma   90.00
#
_symmetry.space_group_name_H-M   'P 1'
#
loop_
_entity.id
_entity.type
_entity.pdbx_description
1 polymer ?
#
loop_
_entity_poly.entity_id
_entity_poly.type
_entity_poly.pdbx_seq_one_letter_code
_entity_poly.pdbx_strand_id
1 'polypeptide(L)'
;MPLLTDPMAILAFCTGVCALVFWSATRPWGARFFRVIPSIIFIYYIPTFATTFGVIPSASAAYVWMRDYLLPFSLFILMVTADIPSILKIGPRAIVIMLIGTLGVVVGGPIAFLLFKPWLPPEAWKGMAALSGSWIGGGANFAAIKESVAAPDSIIGPII
;
A
#
# COMPACT_ATOMS: atom_id res chain seq x y z
N MET A 1 24.68 -5.78 7.30
CA MET A 1 24.18 -4.94 8.41
C MET A 1 23.70 -3.63 7.81
N PRO A 2 22.53 -3.10 8.22
CA PRO A 2 22.01 -1.86 7.65
C PRO A 2 22.95 -0.68 7.92
N LEU A 3 23.14 0.20 6.92
CA LEU A 3 24.03 1.37 7.02
C LEU A 3 23.48 2.44 7.97
N LEU A 4 22.18 2.72 7.88
CA LEU A 4 21.49 3.66 8.76
C LEU A 4 20.67 2.88 9.78
N THR A 5 20.95 3.08 11.08
CA THR A 5 20.20 2.43 12.17
C THR A 5 19.44 3.42 13.05
N ASP A 6 19.89 4.68 13.06
CA ASP A 6 19.28 5.72 13.87
C ASP A 6 17.88 6.11 13.31
N PRO A 7 16.82 6.13 14.15
CA PRO A 7 15.47 6.48 13.70
C PRO A 7 15.37 7.85 13.02
N MET A 8 16.11 8.85 13.48
CA MET A 8 16.09 10.19 12.88
C MET A 8 16.77 10.19 11.52
N ALA A 9 17.88 9.47 11.37
CA ALA A 9 18.53 9.27 10.07
C ALA A 9 17.60 8.56 9.06
N ILE A 10 16.84 7.57 9.50
CA ILE A 10 15.85 6.86 8.65
C ILE A 10 14.72 7.81 8.23
N LEU A 11 14.21 8.62 9.16
CA LEU A 11 13.20 9.63 8.86
C LEU A 11 13.74 10.67 7.87
N ALA A 12 14.96 11.16 8.08
CA ALA A 12 15.64 12.09 7.18
C ALA A 12 15.86 11.50 5.78
N PHE A 13 16.20 10.21 5.71
CA PHE A 13 16.29 9.50 4.44
C PHE A 13 14.94 9.45 3.72
N CYS A 14 13.87 8.98 4.38
CA CYS A 14 12.54 8.86 3.76
C CYS A 14 12.00 10.22 3.30
N THR A 15 12.10 11.24 4.15
CA THR A 15 11.68 12.61 3.82
C THR A 15 12.54 13.23 2.73
N GLY A 16 13.85 12.96 2.73
CA GLY A 16 14.78 13.38 1.68
C GLY A 16 14.42 12.76 0.32
N VAL A 17 14.06 11.47 0.28
CA VAL A 17 13.56 10.81 -0.93
C VAL A 17 12.31 11.51 -1.45
N CYS A 18 11.31 11.76 -0.58
CA CYS A 18 10.11 12.50 -0.97
C CYS A 18 10.44 13.89 -1.52
N ALA A 19 11.29 14.64 -0.82
CA ALA A 19 11.70 15.97 -1.22
C ALA A 19 12.40 15.97 -2.59
N LEU A 20 13.35 15.07 -2.81
CA LEU A 20 14.06 14.94 -4.09
C LEU A 20 13.14 14.56 -5.24
N VAL A 21 12.24 13.59 -5.02
CA VAL A 21 11.29 13.14 -6.04
C VAL A 21 10.35 14.29 -6.42
N PHE A 22 9.69 14.94 -5.44
CA PHE A 22 8.79 16.04 -5.73
C PHE A 22 9.51 17.24 -6.34
N TRP A 23 10.71 17.58 -5.83
CA TRP A 23 11.54 18.63 -6.41
C TRP A 23 11.91 18.33 -7.86
N SER A 24 12.31 17.09 -8.17
CA SER A 24 12.62 16.69 -9.55
C SER A 24 11.39 16.79 -10.47
N ALA A 25 10.20 16.50 -9.95
CA ALA A 25 8.94 16.63 -10.68
C ALA A 25 8.59 18.09 -11.04
N THR A 26 9.11 19.08 -10.31
CA THR A 26 8.95 20.50 -10.67
C THR A 26 9.88 20.96 -11.81
N ARG A 27 10.89 20.16 -12.18
CA ARG A 27 11.84 20.54 -13.23
C ARG A 27 11.28 20.22 -14.62
N PRO A 28 11.62 20.99 -15.68
CA PRO A 28 11.08 20.76 -17.03
C PRO A 28 11.33 19.34 -17.57
N TRP A 29 12.52 18.79 -17.31
CA TRP A 29 12.87 17.42 -17.70
C TRP A 29 12.12 16.37 -16.88
N GLY A 30 11.98 16.61 -15.56
CA GLY A 30 11.29 15.71 -14.65
C GLY A 30 9.78 15.70 -14.92
N ALA A 31 9.15 16.84 -15.17
CA ALA A 31 7.73 16.93 -15.50
C ALA A 31 7.37 16.08 -16.74
N ARG A 32 8.24 16.03 -17.76
CA ARG A 32 8.06 15.17 -18.93
C ARG A 32 8.15 13.69 -18.58
N PHE A 33 9.09 13.33 -17.70
CA PHE A 33 9.30 11.95 -17.25
C PHE A 33 8.15 11.47 -16.34
N PHE A 34 7.76 12.26 -15.34
CA PHE A 34 6.72 11.90 -14.39
C PHE A 34 5.30 11.91 -14.98
N ARG A 35 5.11 12.48 -16.18
CA ARG A 35 3.88 12.33 -16.96
C ARG A 35 3.67 10.88 -17.44
N VAL A 36 4.76 10.14 -17.63
CA VAL A 36 4.72 8.73 -18.05
C VAL A 36 4.73 7.80 -16.85
N ILE A 37 5.62 8.08 -15.88
CA ILE A 37 5.78 7.25 -14.67
C ILE A 37 5.46 8.09 -13.44
N PRO A 38 4.34 7.84 -12.74
CA PRO A 38 3.96 8.62 -11.57
C PRO A 38 5.03 8.68 -10.48
N SER A 39 5.23 9.86 -9.88
CA SER A 39 6.22 10.08 -8.81
C SER A 39 6.06 9.15 -7.60
N ILE A 40 4.82 8.74 -7.30
CA ILE A 40 4.52 7.84 -6.19
C ILE A 40 5.25 6.49 -6.30
N ILE A 41 5.51 6.02 -7.53
CA ILE A 41 6.26 4.78 -7.78
C ILE A 41 7.66 4.90 -7.17
N PHE A 42 8.34 6.03 -7.37
CA PHE A 42 9.68 6.24 -6.85
C PHE A 42 9.70 6.41 -5.33
N ILE A 43 8.71 7.12 -4.77
CA ILE A 43 8.58 7.28 -3.32
C ILE A 43 8.37 5.93 -2.63
N TYR A 44 7.72 4.97 -3.30
CA TYR A 44 7.56 3.61 -2.80
C TYR A 44 8.82 2.75 -3.00
N TYR A 45 9.35 2.68 -4.22
CA TYR A 45 10.40 1.71 -4.55
C TYR A 45 11.79 2.11 -4.09
N ILE A 46 12.13 3.42 -4.00
CA ILE A 46 13.46 3.84 -3.55
C ILE A 46 13.73 3.36 -2.11
N PRO A 47 12.83 3.57 -1.13
CA PRO A 47 13.00 3.00 0.21
C PRO A 47 12.99 1.47 0.20
N THR A 48 12.14 0.83 -0.61
CA THR A 48 12.11 -0.64 -0.71
C THR A 48 13.45 -1.22 -1.15
N PHE A 49 14.04 -0.67 -2.21
CA PHE A 49 15.37 -1.06 -2.67
C PHE A 49 16.46 -0.72 -1.65
N ALA A 50 16.35 0.44 -0.98
CA ALA A 50 17.26 0.80 0.10
C ALA A 50 17.23 -0.25 1.23
N THR A 51 16.06 -0.79 1.56
CA THR A 51 15.93 -1.92 2.51
C THR A 51 16.57 -3.20 1.96
N THR A 52 16.30 -3.56 0.70
CA THR A 52 16.87 -4.75 0.04
C THR A 52 18.40 -4.72 -0.02
N PHE A 53 18.99 -3.56 -0.32
CA PHE A 53 20.44 -3.38 -0.38
C PHE A 53 21.08 -3.14 1.00
N GLY A 54 20.30 -3.13 2.07
CA GLY A 54 20.82 -2.93 3.43
C GLY A 54 21.28 -1.50 3.71
N VAL A 55 20.69 -0.49 3.06
CA VAL A 55 20.90 0.93 3.39
C VAL A 55 20.10 1.31 4.64
N ILE A 56 18.84 0.87 4.72
CA ILE A 56 17.94 1.06 5.87
C ILE A 56 17.41 -0.31 6.35
N PRO A 57 17.02 -0.47 7.62
CA PRO A 57 16.50 -1.74 8.14
C PRO A 57 15.05 -1.98 7.70
N SER A 58 14.59 -3.23 7.76
CA SER A 58 13.17 -3.58 7.56
C SER A 58 12.28 -3.24 8.76
N ALA A 59 12.87 -3.01 9.92
CA ALA A 59 12.16 -2.63 11.15
C ALA A 59 12.91 -1.49 11.87
N SER A 60 12.17 -0.47 12.31
CA SER A 60 12.72 0.68 13.05
C SER A 60 11.62 1.36 13.85
N ALA A 61 11.99 1.99 14.97
CA ALA A 61 11.10 2.84 15.76
C ALA A 61 10.53 4.01 14.94
N ALA A 62 11.24 4.48 13.91
CA ALA A 62 10.74 5.52 13.01
C ALA A 62 9.48 5.06 12.25
N TYR A 63 9.44 3.80 11.80
CA TYR A 63 8.28 3.25 11.09
C TYR A 63 7.06 3.10 12.00
N VAL A 64 7.31 2.66 13.24
CA VAL A 64 6.26 2.56 14.27
C VAL A 64 5.69 3.94 14.59
N TRP A 65 6.55 4.94 14.80
CA TRP A 65 6.11 6.31 15.07
C TRP A 65 5.31 6.91 13.89
N MET A 66 5.76 6.69 12.65
CA MET A 66 5.01 7.15 11.47
C MET A 66 3.64 6.48 11.37
N ARG A 67 3.55 5.18 11.65
CA ARG A 67 2.28 4.45 11.67
C ARG A 67 1.34 4.95 12.75
N ASP A 68 1.85 5.20 13.96
CA ASP A 68 1.03 5.49 15.14
C ASP A 68 0.61 6.96 15.24
N TYR A 69 1.41 7.88 14.69
CA TYR A 69 1.15 9.32 14.80
C TYR A 69 0.98 10.01 13.45
N LEU A 70 1.96 9.85 12.54
CA LEU A 70 1.96 10.59 11.28
C LEU A 70 0.80 10.17 10.36
N LEU A 71 0.55 8.86 10.25
CA LEU A 71 -0.51 8.31 9.40
C LEU A 71 -1.91 8.72 9.88
N PRO A 72 -2.32 8.52 11.16
CA PRO A 72 -3.61 9.00 11.64
C PRO A 72 -3.80 10.51 11.48
N PHE A 73 -2.76 11.31 11.75
CA PHE A 73 -2.83 12.76 11.57
C PHE A 73 -3.02 13.16 10.10
N SER A 74 -2.31 12.49 9.18
CA SER A 74 -2.46 12.71 7.74
C SER A 74 -3.86 12.34 7.25
N LEU A 75 -4.43 11.23 7.75
CA LEU A 75 -5.80 10.82 7.45
C LEU A 75 -6.81 11.82 8.01
N PHE A 76 -6.59 12.34 9.21
CA PHE A 76 -7.44 13.38 9.78
C PHE A 76 -7.45 14.64 8.91
N ILE A 77 -6.28 15.13 8.49
CA ILE A 77 -6.19 16.29 7.59
C ILE A 77 -6.91 16.00 6.26
N LEU A 78 -6.68 14.82 5.67
CA LEU A 78 -7.37 14.40 4.44
C LEU A 78 -8.89 14.44 4.60
N MET A 79 -9.41 13.93 5.72
CA MET A 79 -10.84 13.93 6.01
C MET A 79 -11.39 15.34 6.24
N VAL A 80 -10.63 16.24 6.88
CA VAL A 80 -11.02 17.65 7.05
C VAL A 80 -11.12 18.37 5.71
N THR A 81 -10.30 18.00 4.73
CA THR A 81 -10.36 18.55 3.36
C THR A 81 -11.43 17.92 2.47
N ALA A 82 -12.16 16.92 2.95
CA ALA A 82 -13.14 16.20 2.14
C ALA A 82 -14.45 17.00 1.95
N ASP A 83 -14.84 17.19 0.69
CA ASP A 83 -16.11 17.82 0.31
C ASP A 83 -17.25 16.78 0.31
N ILE A 84 -17.91 16.64 1.46
CA ILE A 84 -19.00 15.67 1.65
C ILE A 84 -20.17 15.91 0.68
N PRO A 85 -20.69 17.15 0.48
CA PRO A 85 -21.71 17.42 -0.53
C PRO A 85 -21.34 16.94 -1.94
N SER A 86 -20.11 17.19 -2.38
CA SER A 86 -19.66 16.75 -3.71
C SER A 86 -19.55 15.23 -3.81
N ILE A 87 -19.08 14.55 -2.77
CA ILE A 87 -19.03 13.08 -2.71
C ILE A 87 -20.44 12.48 -2.83
N LEU A 88 -21.42 13.04 -2.10
CA LEU A 88 -22.81 12.56 -2.13
C LEU A 88 -23.44 12.68 -3.53
N LYS A 89 -23.10 13.72 -4.30
CA LYS A 89 -23.57 13.87 -5.69
C LYS A 89 -23.05 12.79 -6.63
N ILE A 90 -21.89 12.21 -6.35
CA ILE A 90 -21.33 11.10 -7.13
C ILE A 90 -22.00 9.77 -6.72
N GLY A 91 -22.42 9.67 -5.45
CA GLY A 91 -23.00 8.51 -4.76
C GLY A 91 -23.34 7.28 -5.63
N PRO A 92 -24.42 7.30 -6.42
CA PRO A 92 -24.84 6.15 -7.20
C PRO A 92 -23.77 5.63 -8.18
N ARG A 93 -23.03 6.53 -8.84
CA ARG A 93 -21.94 6.15 -9.76
C ARG A 93 -20.76 5.54 -9.01
N ALA A 94 -20.40 6.10 -7.85
CA ALA A 94 -19.34 5.55 -7.02
C ALA A 94 -19.67 4.13 -6.55
N ILE A 95 -20.91 3.89 -6.11
CA ILE A 95 -21.40 2.56 -5.70
C ILE A 95 -21.34 1.57 -6.87
N VAL A 96 -21.79 1.97 -8.07
CA VAL A 96 -21.72 1.09 -9.25
C VAL A 96 -20.27 0.72 -9.57
N ILE A 97 -19.34 1.68 -9.56
CA ILE A 97 -17.91 1.42 -9.80
C ILE A 97 -17.34 0.48 -8.72
N MET A 98 -17.69 0.70 -7.45
CA MET A 98 -17.29 -0.17 -6.34
C MET A 98 -17.81 -1.60 -6.53
N LEU A 99 -19.07 -1.78 -6.93
CA LEU A 99 -19.66 -3.10 -7.18
C LEU A 99 -19.01 -3.80 -8.38
N ILE A 100 -18.72 -3.07 -9.46
CA ILE A 100 -17.99 -3.61 -10.62
C ILE A 100 -16.59 -4.05 -10.20
N GLY A 101 -15.86 -3.22 -9.44
CA GLY A 101 -14.55 -3.59 -8.91
C GLY A 101 -14.61 -4.81 -8.00
N THR A 102 -15.62 -4.87 -7.12
CA THR A 102 -15.87 -6.00 -6.22
C THR A 102 -16.14 -7.28 -7.01
N LEU A 103 -17.00 -7.23 -8.02
CA LEU A 103 -17.23 -8.36 -8.93
C LEU A 103 -15.94 -8.80 -9.61
N GLY A 104 -15.10 -7.84 -10.03
CA GLY A 104 -13.77 -8.11 -10.56
C GLY A 104 -12.90 -8.92 -9.59
N VAL A 105 -12.87 -8.58 -8.30
CA VAL A 105 -12.13 -9.32 -7.28
C VAL A 105 -12.77 -10.70 -7.02
N VAL A 106 -14.09 -10.77 -6.88
CA VAL A 106 -14.83 -12.01 -6.57
C VAL A 106 -14.70 -13.04 -7.68
N VAL A 107 -14.61 -12.61 -8.94
CA VAL A 107 -14.43 -13.50 -10.10
C VAL A 107 -12.94 -13.71 -10.40
N GLY A 108 -12.17 -12.62 -10.48
CA GLY A 108 -10.77 -12.63 -10.88
C GLY A 108 -9.85 -13.31 -9.87
N GLY A 109 -10.10 -13.14 -8.56
CA GLY A 109 -9.31 -13.75 -7.50
C GLY A 109 -9.33 -15.29 -7.56
N PRO A 110 -10.51 -15.94 -7.57
CA PRO A 110 -10.62 -17.38 -7.75
C PRO A 110 -10.05 -17.88 -9.07
N ILE A 111 -10.29 -17.18 -10.19
CA ILE A 111 -9.72 -17.55 -11.49
C ILE A 111 -8.19 -17.54 -11.44
N ALA A 112 -7.60 -16.44 -10.94
CA ALA A 112 -6.15 -16.34 -10.77
C ALA A 112 -5.62 -17.46 -9.86
N PHE A 113 -6.27 -17.72 -8.73
CA PHE A 113 -5.88 -18.81 -7.85
C PHE A 113 -5.92 -20.17 -8.57
N LEU A 114 -6.99 -20.48 -9.30
CA LEU A 114 -7.10 -21.76 -10.02
C LEU A 114 -6.04 -21.92 -11.11
N LEU A 115 -5.73 -20.84 -11.83
CA LEU A 115 -4.68 -20.84 -12.86
C LEU A 115 -3.31 -21.14 -12.26
N PHE A 116 -2.99 -20.55 -11.11
CA PHE A 116 -1.67 -20.67 -10.49
C PHE A 116 -1.58 -21.74 -9.39
N LYS A 117 -2.70 -22.38 -9.02
CA LYS A 117 -2.80 -23.39 -7.95
C LYS A 117 -1.68 -24.45 -7.98
N PRO A 118 -1.24 -24.99 -9.13
CA PRO A 118 -0.19 -26.02 -9.15
C PRO A 118 1.16 -25.55 -8.60
N TRP A 119 1.45 -24.24 -8.63
CA TRP A 119 2.70 -23.66 -8.15
C TRP A 119 2.57 -22.98 -6.78
N LEU A 120 1.38 -23.01 -6.19
CA LEU A 120 1.09 -22.34 -4.94
C LEU A 120 1.06 -23.33 -3.76
N PRO A 121 1.50 -22.89 -2.57
CA PRO A 121 1.31 -23.68 -1.34
C PRO A 121 -0.17 -24.04 -1.10
N PRO A 122 -0.46 -25.17 -0.42
CA PRO A 122 -1.84 -25.58 -0.15
C PRO A 122 -2.69 -24.52 0.54
N GLU A 123 -2.08 -23.69 1.40
CA GLU A 123 -2.74 -22.64 2.19
C GLU A 123 -2.85 -21.29 1.45
N ALA A 124 -2.38 -21.18 0.21
CA ALA A 124 -2.33 -19.90 -0.52
C ALA A 124 -3.73 -19.28 -0.76
N TRP A 125 -4.78 -20.10 -0.79
CA TRP A 125 -6.16 -19.60 -0.88
C TRP A 125 -6.57 -18.74 0.32
N LYS A 126 -5.97 -18.98 1.50
CA LYS A 126 -6.22 -18.16 2.70
C LYS A 126 -5.60 -16.77 2.58
N GLY A 127 -4.41 -16.69 1.99
CA GLY A 127 -3.78 -15.42 1.62
C GLY A 127 -4.62 -14.65 0.60
N MET A 128 -5.11 -15.34 -0.42
CA MET A 128 -6.03 -14.76 -1.42
C MET A 128 -7.35 -14.28 -0.79
N ALA A 129 -7.91 -15.02 0.16
CA ALA A 129 -9.10 -14.61 0.90
C ALA A 129 -8.83 -13.31 1.68
N ALA A 130 -7.75 -13.24 2.46
CA ALA A 130 -7.38 -12.04 3.21
C ALA A 130 -7.16 -10.83 2.28
N LEU A 131 -6.42 -11.00 1.18
CA LEU A 131 -6.21 -9.97 0.15
C LEU A 131 -7.51 -9.42 -0.43
N SER A 132 -8.48 -10.28 -0.71
CA SER A 132 -9.78 -9.84 -1.24
C SER A 132 -10.48 -8.88 -0.26
N GLY A 133 -10.32 -9.11 1.04
CA GLY A 133 -10.79 -8.20 2.09
C GLY A 133 -10.12 -6.83 2.03
N SER A 134 -8.81 -6.80 1.80
CA SER A 134 -8.04 -5.56 1.64
C SER A 134 -8.53 -4.72 0.45
N TRP A 135 -8.75 -5.36 -0.70
CA TRP A 135 -9.13 -4.64 -1.92
C TRP A 135 -10.59 -4.19 -1.94
N ILE A 136 -11.49 -4.93 -1.29
CA ILE A 136 -12.92 -4.57 -1.23
C ILE A 136 -13.20 -3.59 -0.08
N GLY A 137 -12.54 -3.74 1.08
CA GLY A 137 -12.87 -2.98 2.29
C GLY A 137 -11.68 -2.58 3.18
N GLY A 138 -10.45 -2.64 2.67
CA GLY A 138 -9.27 -2.10 3.34
C GLY A 138 -8.70 -2.97 4.46
N GLY A 139 -7.80 -2.37 5.25
CA GLY A 139 -7.00 -3.08 6.27
C GLY A 139 -7.82 -3.75 7.38
N ALA A 140 -8.97 -3.18 7.77
CA ALA A 140 -9.85 -3.78 8.77
C ALA A 140 -10.48 -5.08 8.25
N ASN A 141 -11.00 -5.07 7.01
CA ASN A 141 -11.55 -6.25 6.37
C ASN A 141 -10.48 -7.31 6.11
N PHE A 142 -9.27 -6.88 5.74
CA PHE A 142 -8.11 -7.77 5.63
C PHE A 142 -7.85 -8.52 6.95
N ALA A 143 -7.77 -7.80 8.08
CA ALA A 143 -7.55 -8.41 9.38
C ALA A 143 -8.68 -9.38 9.78
N ALA A 144 -9.94 -8.97 9.60
CA ALA A 144 -11.09 -9.80 9.91
C ALA A 144 -11.14 -11.10 9.09
N ILE A 145 -10.86 -11.03 7.78
CA ILE A 145 -10.82 -12.23 6.94
C ILE A 145 -9.61 -13.10 7.25
N LYS A 146 -8.43 -12.49 7.46
CA LYS A 146 -7.23 -13.21 7.87
C LYS A 146 -7.50 -14.09 9.10
N GLU A 147 -8.17 -13.53 10.11
CA GLU A 147 -8.58 -14.26 11.31
C GLU A 147 -9.64 -15.33 11.02
N SER A 148 -10.67 -15.02 10.21
CA SER A 148 -11.77 -15.96 9.93
C SER A 148 -11.32 -17.22 9.18
N VAL A 149 -10.32 -17.11 8.29
CA VAL A 149 -9.75 -18.27 7.58
C VAL A 149 -8.52 -18.87 8.28
N ALA A 150 -8.13 -18.33 9.43
CA ALA A 150 -6.91 -18.69 10.16
C ALA A 150 -5.68 -18.71 9.22
N ALA A 151 -5.48 -17.60 8.48
CA ALA A 151 -4.36 -17.46 7.56
C ALA A 151 -3.03 -17.33 8.34
N PRO A 152 -2.05 -18.22 8.11
CA PRO A 152 -0.76 -18.15 8.79
C PRO A 152 0.04 -16.92 8.34
N ASP A 153 0.76 -16.30 9.29
CA ASP A 153 1.58 -15.10 9.02
C ASP A 153 2.64 -15.32 7.94
N SER A 154 3.14 -16.55 7.81
CA SER A 154 4.11 -16.94 6.78
C SER A 154 3.58 -16.84 5.35
N ILE A 155 2.26 -16.95 5.15
CA ILE A 155 1.61 -16.76 3.84
C ILE A 155 1.27 -15.29 3.62
N ILE A 156 0.96 -14.56 4.69
CA ILE A 156 0.61 -13.14 4.61
C ILE A 156 1.82 -12.26 4.30
N GLY A 157 2.93 -12.45 5.02
CA GLY A 157 4.12 -11.59 4.89
C GLY A 157 4.67 -11.41 3.47
N PRO A 158 4.71 -12.44 2.61
CA PRO A 158 5.14 -12.30 1.21
C PRO A 158 4.13 -11.62 0.28
N ILE A 159 2.89 -11.42 0.73
CA ILE A 159 1.74 -11.01 -0.09
C ILE A 159 1.39 -9.52 0.11
N ILE A 160 1.80 -8.91 1.23
CA ILE A 160 1.65 -7.47 1.56
C ILE A 160 2.98 -6.74 1.49
#